data_AF-A0AA50HX28-F1
#
_entry.id   AF-A0AA50HX28-F1
#
_cell.length_a   1.000
_cell.length_b   1.000
_cell.length_c   1.000
_cell.angle_alpha   90.00
_cell.angle_beta   90.00
_cell.angle_gamma   90.00
#
_symmetry.space_group_name_H-M   'P 1'
#
loop_
_entity.id
_entity.type
_entity.pdbx_description
1 polymer ?
#
loop_
_entity_poly.entity_id
_entity_poly.type
_entity_poly.pdbx_seq_one_letter_code
_entity_poly.pdbx_strand_id
1 'polypeptide(L)'
;MSFAGAWSARLVFERRLPELALIAHFVHEAARPFARGAGAASRPPDLTLRERECLHWAAEGKSSWEIGQVLGCSERTVIFHMQNAAQKLGVGGVKLQ
;
A
#
# COMPACT_ATOMS: atom_id res chain seq x y z
N MET A 1 11.98 -10.08 37.66
CA MET A 1 11.56 -10.40 36.29
C MET A 1 10.27 -9.64 36.01
N SER A 2 10.35 -8.55 35.23
CA SER A 2 9.26 -7.56 35.07
C SER A 2 8.29 -7.98 33.97
N PHE A 3 7.02 -8.20 34.33
CA PHE A 3 5.90 -8.39 33.40
C PHE A 3 5.13 -7.08 33.12
N ALA A 4 5.68 -5.90 33.44
CA ALA A 4 4.95 -4.64 33.34
C ALA A 4 4.62 -4.19 31.90
N GLY A 5 5.38 -4.63 30.89
CA GLY A 5 5.22 -4.18 29.50
C GLY A 5 4.05 -4.81 28.72
N ALA A 6 3.59 -6.00 29.11
CA ALA A 6 2.48 -6.67 28.42
C ALA A 6 1.10 -6.12 28.84
N TRP A 7 0.99 -5.63 30.08
CA TRP A 7 -0.25 -5.08 30.62
C TRP A 7 -0.58 -3.71 30.02
N SER A 8 0.42 -2.89 29.73
CA SER A 8 0.23 -1.57 29.11
C SER A 8 -0.27 -1.68 27.66
N ALA A 9 0.30 -2.58 26.85
CA ALA A 9 -0.18 -2.83 25.49
C ALA A 9 -1.60 -3.39 25.50
N ARG A 10 -1.91 -4.33 26.41
CA ARG A 10 -3.24 -4.92 26.56
C ARG A 10 -4.30 -3.90 26.98
N LEU A 11 -4.00 -3.03 27.95
CA LEU A 11 -4.93 -1.96 28.38
C LEU A 11 -5.18 -0.92 27.30
N VAL A 12 -4.15 -0.55 26.52
CA VAL A 12 -4.31 0.36 25.37
C VAL A 12 -5.13 -0.28 24.26
N PHE A 13 -4.89 -1.57 23.99
CA PHE A 13 -5.67 -2.34 23.02
C PHE A 13 -7.13 -2.48 23.45
N GLU A 14 -7.37 -2.87 24.71
CA GLU A 14 -8.71 -3.04 25.30
C GLU A 14 -9.54 -1.75 25.25
N ARG A 15 -8.92 -0.58 25.46
CA ARG A 15 -9.61 0.72 25.32
C ARG A 15 -10.05 1.04 23.89
N ARG A 16 -9.37 0.50 22.87
CA ARG A 16 -9.70 0.70 21.46
C ARG A 16 -10.38 -0.50 20.80
N LEU A 17 -10.63 -1.57 21.55
CA LEU A 17 -11.26 -2.79 21.04
C LEU A 17 -12.55 -2.53 20.27
N PRO A 18 -13.48 -1.66 20.73
CA PRO A 18 -14.71 -1.39 19.97
C PRO A 18 -14.44 -0.74 18.61
N GLU A 19 -13.50 0.23 18.54
CA GLU A 19 -13.12 0.91 17.30
C GLU A 19 -12.42 -0.06 16.34
N LEU A 20 -11.49 -0.87 16.86
CA LEU A 20 -10.77 -1.88 16.08
C LEU A 20 -11.70 -2.96 15.55
N ALA A 21 -12.66 -3.41 16.36
CA ALA A 21 -13.68 -4.37 15.94
C ALA A 21 -14.55 -3.81 14.81
N LEU A 22 -14.92 -2.53 14.89
CA LEU A 22 -15.69 -1.86 13.85
C LEU A 22 -14.88 -1.74 12.55
N ILE A 23 -13.62 -1.30 12.62
CA ILE A 23 -12.72 -1.24 11.47
C ILE A 23 -12.53 -2.62 10.85
N ALA A 24 -12.28 -3.64 11.68
CA ALA A 24 -12.09 -5.01 11.23
C ALA A 24 -13.34 -5.54 10.50
N HIS A 25 -14.54 -5.22 11.00
CA HIS A 25 -15.78 -5.59 10.33
C HIS A 25 -15.92 -4.92 8.95
N PHE A 26 -15.68 -3.61 8.86
CA PHE A 26 -15.72 -2.89 7.58
C PHE A 26 -14.66 -3.39 6.59
N VAL A 27 -13.43 -3.63 7.06
CA VAL A 27 -12.35 -4.20 6.25
C VAL A 27 -12.73 -5.59 5.76
N HIS A 28 -13.30 -6.43 6.64
CA HIS A 28 -13.75 -7.76 6.26
C HIS A 28 -14.77 -7.70 5.14
N GLU A 29 -15.85 -6.91 5.30
CA GLU A 29 -16.88 -6.73 4.27
C GLU A 29 -16.31 -6.17 2.96
N ALA A 30 -15.46 -5.15 3.03
CA ALA A 30 -14.82 -4.56 1.85
C ALA A 30 -13.87 -5.54 1.14
N ALA A 31 -13.25 -6.47 1.88
CA ALA A 31 -12.35 -7.48 1.34
C ALA A 31 -13.08 -8.68 0.72
N ARG A 32 -14.37 -8.90 1.01
CA ARG A 32 -15.13 -10.08 0.53
C ARG A 32 -15.08 -10.28 -0.99
N PRO A 33 -15.20 -9.24 -1.84
CA PRO A 33 -15.09 -9.42 -3.29
C PRO A 33 -13.70 -9.92 -3.73
N PHE A 34 -12.65 -9.49 -3.03
CA PHE A 34 -11.27 -9.86 -3.32
C PHE A 34 -10.91 -11.26 -2.82
N ALA A 35 -11.52 -11.71 -1.71
CA ALA A 35 -11.27 -13.03 -1.12
C ALA A 35 -11.70 -14.21 -2.03
N ARG A 36 -12.70 -14.01 -2.89
CA ARG A 36 -13.18 -15.02 -3.85
C ARG A 36 -12.48 -14.98 -5.22
N GLY A 37 -11.75 -13.89 -5.51
CA GLY A 37 -11.05 -13.64 -6.78
C GLY A 37 -9.59 -14.13 -6.82
N ALA A 38 -9.05 -14.68 -5.73
CA ALA A 38 -7.66 -15.09 -5.61
C ALA A 38 -7.22 -16.24 -6.56
N GLY A 39 -8.14 -16.81 -7.34
CA GLY A 39 -7.88 -17.90 -8.28
C GLY A 39 -7.65 -17.48 -9.74
N ALA A 40 -7.89 -16.21 -10.11
CA ALA A 40 -7.54 -15.74 -11.45
C ALA A 40 -6.09 -15.27 -11.41
N ALA A 41 -5.15 -16.16 -11.77
CA ALA A 41 -3.75 -15.81 -11.99
C ALA A 41 -3.64 -14.80 -13.14
N SER A 42 -3.85 -13.52 -12.84
CA SER A 42 -3.48 -12.45 -13.73
C SER A 42 -1.96 -12.51 -13.87
N ARG A 43 -1.50 -12.54 -15.12
CA ARG A 43 -0.06 -12.42 -15.41
C ARG A 43 0.46 -11.19 -14.67
N PRO A 44 1.58 -11.30 -13.92
CA PRO A 44 2.13 -10.15 -13.22
C PRO A 44 2.33 -9.01 -14.22
N PRO A 45 1.94 -7.78 -13.88
CA PRO A 45 2.04 -6.65 -14.79
C PRO A 45 3.50 -6.42 -15.17
N ASP A 46 3.72 -6.12 -16.45
CA ASP A 46 5.08 -5.95 -17.00
C ASP A 46 5.62 -4.56 -16.65
N LEU A 47 6.07 -4.42 -15.40
CA LEU A 47 6.70 -3.21 -14.90
C LEU A 47 8.15 -3.12 -15.40
N THR A 48 8.57 -1.95 -15.84
CA THR A 48 9.98 -1.70 -16.18
C THR A 48 10.85 -1.68 -14.92
N LEU A 49 12.18 -1.79 -15.08
CA LEU A 49 13.14 -1.62 -13.98
C LEU A 49 12.92 -0.30 -13.23
N ARG A 50 12.80 0.82 -13.98
CA ARG A 50 12.60 2.15 -13.39
C ARG A 50 11.28 2.29 -12.64
N GLU A 51 10.20 1.70 -13.16
CA GLU A 51 8.91 1.68 -12.47
C GLU A 51 9.02 0.94 -11.13
N ARG A 52 9.68 -0.23 -11.10
CA ARG A 52 9.89 -0.99 -9.87
C ARG A 52 10.76 -0.23 -8.85
N GLU A 53 11.83 0.41 -9.31
CA GLU A 53 12.69 1.24 -8.44
C GLU A 53 11.91 2.39 -7.81
N CYS A 54 11.08 3.09 -8.60
CA CYS A 54 10.24 4.18 -8.07
C CYS A 54 9.23 3.65 -7.04
N LEU A 55 8.54 2.53 -7.33
CA LEU A 55 7.60 1.91 -6.40
C LEU A 55 8.28 1.42 -5.12
N HIS A 56 9.50 0.88 -5.21
CA HIS A 56 10.26 0.42 -4.06
C HIS A 56 10.52 1.56 -3.07
N TRP A 57 11.08 2.68 -3.55
CA TRP A 57 11.34 3.82 -2.68
C TRP A 57 10.07 4.51 -2.18
N ALA A 58 9.00 4.51 -2.98
CA ALA A 58 7.70 4.99 -2.52
C ALA A 58 7.13 4.12 -1.39
N ALA A 59 7.32 2.80 -1.45
CA ALA A 59 6.92 1.89 -0.36
C ALA A 59 7.74 2.10 0.92
N GLU A 60 9.00 2.51 0.79
CA GLU A 60 9.85 2.97 1.90
C GLU A 60 9.47 4.39 2.42
N GLY A 61 8.43 5.02 1.85
CA GLY A 61 7.91 6.31 2.29
C GLY A 61 8.62 7.54 1.73
N LYS A 62 9.43 7.39 0.67
CA LYS A 62 10.11 8.53 0.02
C LYS A 62 9.16 9.35 -0.85
N SER A 63 9.35 10.66 -0.83
CA SER A 63 8.67 11.58 -1.75
C SER A 63 9.25 11.48 -3.18
N SER A 64 8.46 11.83 -4.19
CA SER A 64 8.90 11.82 -5.60
C SER A 64 10.19 12.62 -5.84
N TRP A 65 10.35 13.74 -5.13
CA TRP A 65 11.57 14.54 -5.18
C TRP A 65 12.78 13.78 -4.61
N GLU A 66 12.67 13.17 -3.43
CA GLU A 66 13.74 12.35 -2.83
C GLU A 66 14.09 11.15 -3.70
N ILE A 67 13.09 10.48 -4.29
CA ILE A 67 13.29 9.37 -5.22
C ILE A 67 14.11 9.84 -6.43
N GLY A 68 13.83 11.03 -6.96
CA GLY A 68 14.59 11.63 -8.04
C GLY A 68 16.06 11.85 -7.66
N GLN A 69 16.32 12.32 -6.43
CA GLN A 69 17.67 12.44 -5.90
C GLN A 69 18.39 11.08 -5.80
N VAL A 70 17.70 10.04 -5.34
CA VAL A 70 18.28 8.69 -5.20
C VAL A 70 18.56 8.04 -6.55
N LEU A 71 17.67 8.19 -7.53
CA LEU A 71 17.77 7.54 -8.84
C LEU A 71 18.52 8.37 -9.90
N GLY A 72 18.91 9.61 -9.57
CA GLY A 72 19.62 10.51 -10.47
C GLY A 72 18.73 11.05 -11.60
N CYS A 73 17.46 11.34 -11.33
CA CYS A 73 16.52 11.87 -12.31
C CYS A 73 15.63 12.98 -11.72
N SER A 74 14.87 13.68 -12.57
CA SER A 74 13.97 14.73 -12.10
C SER A 74 12.75 14.15 -11.38
N GLU A 75 12.18 14.91 -10.44
CA GLU A 75 10.90 14.57 -9.81
C GLU A 75 9.79 14.28 -10.84
N ARG A 76 9.75 15.06 -11.93
CA ARG A 76 8.81 14.86 -13.03
C ARG A 76 8.98 13.49 -13.69
N THR A 77 10.21 13.02 -13.84
CA THR A 77 10.53 11.69 -14.39
C THR A 77 10.05 10.57 -13.47
N VAL A 78 10.21 10.74 -12.15
CA VAL A 78 9.66 9.81 -11.15
C VAL A 78 8.14 9.74 -11.26
N ILE A 79 7.46 10.89 -11.28
CA ILE A 79 5.99 10.97 -11.42
C ILE A 79 5.53 10.26 -12.69
N PHE A 80 6.23 10.44 -13.81
CA PHE A 80 5.92 9.73 -15.06
C PHE A 80 6.02 8.20 -14.92
N HIS A 81 7.09 7.68 -14.30
CA HIS A 81 7.20 6.24 -14.04
C HIS A 81 6.12 5.73 -13.08
N MET A 82 5.79 6.49 -12.04
CA MET A 82 4.72 6.15 -11.09
C MET A 82 3.34 6.11 -11.76
N GLN A 83 3.06 7.02 -12.69
CA GLN A 83 1.82 7.02 -13.48
C GLN A 83 1.73 5.80 -14.41
N ASN A 84 2.82 5.48 -15.12
CA ASN A 84 2.86 4.28 -15.97
C ASN A 84 2.68 3.00 -15.14
N ALA A 85 3.33 2.91 -13.98
CA ALA A 85 3.16 1.80 -13.06
C ALA A 85 1.71 1.69 -12.57
N ALA A 86 1.09 2.80 -12.16
CA ALA A 86 -0.30 2.83 -11.72
C ALA A 86 -1.27 2.35 -12.81
N GLN A 87 -1.06 2.77 -14.06
CA GLN A 87 -1.83 2.29 -15.22
C GLN A 87 -1.65 0.79 -15.44
N LYS A 88 -0.41 0.28 -15.39
CA LYS A 88 -0.12 -1.16 -15.56
C LYS A 88 -0.70 -2.02 -14.44
N LEU A 89 -0.76 -1.48 -13.22
CA LEU A 89 -1.35 -2.14 -12.06
C LEU A 89 -2.88 -2.03 -12.01
N GLY A 90 -3.50 -1.25 -12.91
CA GLY A 90 -4.94 -0.99 -12.88
C GLY A 90 -5.39 -0.13 -11.69
N VAL A 91 -4.47 0.59 -11.05
CA VAL A 91 -4.71 1.44 -9.89
C VAL A 91 -4.83 2.89 -10.36
N GLY A 92 -5.90 3.19 -11.09
CA GLY A 92 -6.27 4.54 -11.50
C GLY A 92 -7.76 4.69 -11.29
N GLY A 93 -8.18 5.79 -10.63
CA GLY A 93 -9.56 6.00 -10.19
C GLY A 93 -10.58 5.54 -11.21
N VAL A 94 -11.56 4.76 -10.74
CA VAL A 94 -12.71 4.26 -11.51
C VAL A 94 -13.16 5.36 -12.47
N LYS A 95 -12.91 5.19 -13.78
CA LYS A 95 -13.63 5.96 -14.78
C LYS A 95 -15.06 5.47 -14.70
N LEU A 96 -15.88 6.17 -13.93
CA LEU A 96 -17.33 6.10 -14.04
C LEU A 96 -17.63 6.61 -15.46
N GLN A 97 -17.83 5.68 -16.39
CA GLN A 97 -18.49 5.96 -17.66
C GLN A 97 -19.99 5.90 -17.44
#